data_AF-A0A8S2JJC2-F1
#
_entry.id   AF-A0A8S2JJC2-F1
#
_cell.length_a   1.000
_cell.length_b   1.000
_cell.length_c   1.000
_cell.angle_alpha   90.00
_cell.angle_beta   90.00
_cell.angle_gamma   90.00
#
_symmetry.space_group_name_H-M   'P 1'
#
loop_
_entity.id
_entity.type
_entity.pdbx_description
1 polymer ?
#
loop_
_entity_poly.entity_id
_entity_poly.type
_entity_poly.pdbx_seq_one_letter_code
_entity_poly.pdbx_strand_id
1 'polypeptide(L)'
;MANMSYISLICIIFYIQPISTFYIPGVAPLDFKKGENVEVKAVKMTSTKTQLPYDYYDVAMHCKPANGTKYKSENLGEILRGDRIVNTKFKVEMATNVGCQSLCKDKHLNKQQSSTISKRIRKNYYVHLLIDNLPCATKFENVETHEVLYEHGYRLGLYTKKTEETYINNHLIMKLYYHKESEDLYRVVGFEVEPKSIDSKRINVNNDGTCAIQNGQEMQKIDPKNENAITTTYEVIWANSETRWASRWDTYLAMTDAQIHWFSIVNSVIVVFFLAGILSMIIVKTLRRDIARYNQEDADDGSEETGWKLVHGDVFRPPHRKNVLAALIGSGIQIFLMSLIVIGVLPFGAMFIELFFIFSAIWENQYYYLFGFLFLVFIIIIISCSQISIVITYFQLCGEDYHWWWRSFIASGGSAFYVFAYSIFYFFTKLDITEVIPIMLYFGYTFLICFTFWTLTGTIGFIASYIFVRKIYAAVKIE
;
A
#
# COMPACT_ATOMS: atom_id res chain seq x y z
N MET A 1 16.34 25.96 47.85
CA MET A 1 15.60 25.37 46.72
C MET A 1 16.39 24.35 45.88
N ALA A 2 17.72 24.26 45.94
CA ALA A 2 18.51 23.32 45.13
C ALA A 2 18.58 21.86 45.64
N ASN A 3 18.30 21.59 46.93
CA ASN A 3 18.38 20.23 47.48
C ASN A 3 17.12 19.39 47.24
N MET A 4 16.00 20.02 46.87
CA MET A 4 14.72 19.33 46.66
C MET A 4 14.63 18.67 45.27
N SER A 5 15.40 19.17 44.30
CA SER A 5 15.50 18.61 42.94
C SER A 5 16.34 17.33 42.88
N TYR A 6 17.39 17.21 43.68
CA TYR A 6 18.22 15.99 43.73
C TYR A 6 17.47 14.78 44.33
N ILE A 7 16.69 15.03 45.40
CA ILE A 7 15.89 13.98 46.05
C ILE A 7 14.76 13.51 45.10
N SER A 8 14.15 14.43 44.36
CA SER A 8 13.15 14.07 43.34
C SER A 8 13.74 13.26 42.19
N LEU A 9 14.99 13.52 41.78
CA LEU A 9 15.65 12.77 40.71
C LEU A 9 16.01 11.34 41.16
N ILE A 10 16.44 11.18 42.41
CA ILE A 10 16.76 9.87 42.99
C ILE A 10 15.49 9.01 43.19
N CYS A 11 14.36 9.61 43.56
CA CYS A 11 13.08 8.91 43.66
C CYS A 11 12.55 8.44 42.29
N ILE A 12 12.84 9.15 41.20
CA ILE A 12 12.44 8.75 39.84
C ILE A 12 13.27 7.54 39.36
N ILE A 13 14.55 7.46 39.72
CA ILE A 13 15.43 6.33 39.36
C ILE A 13 15.01 5.04 40.09
N PHE A 14 14.49 5.14 41.32
CA PHE A 14 14.01 3.99 42.09
C PHE A 14 12.64 3.44 41.64
N TYR A 15 11.90 4.16 40.80
CA TYR A 15 10.61 3.72 40.25
C TYR A 15 10.71 2.96 38.92
N ILE A 16 11.93 2.74 38.41
CA ILE A 16 12.15 1.90 37.23
C ILE A 16 12.08 0.45 37.71
N GLN A 17 10.88 -0.13 37.66
CA GLN A 17 10.71 -1.57 37.81
C GLN A 17 11.58 -2.30 36.77
N PRO A 18 12.06 -3.52 37.07
CA PRO A 18 12.72 -4.34 36.07
C PRO A 18 11.71 -4.58 34.95
N ILE A 19 11.93 -3.91 33.82
CA ILE A 19 11.19 -4.12 32.59
C ILE A 19 11.37 -5.61 32.30
N SER A 20 10.29 -6.38 32.39
CA SER A 20 10.24 -7.70 31.80
C SER A 20 10.56 -7.48 30.32
N THR A 21 11.77 -7.88 29.92
CA THR A 21 12.27 -7.78 28.56
C THR A 21 11.21 -8.33 27.62
N PHE A 22 10.50 -7.43 26.94
CA PHE A 22 9.47 -7.78 26.00
C PHE A 22 10.18 -8.39 24.80
N TYR A 23 10.15 -9.73 24.71
CA TYR A 23 10.67 -10.44 23.56
C TYR A 23 9.82 -10.06 22.35
N ILE A 24 10.39 -9.28 21.44
CA ILE A 24 9.81 -9.03 20.12
C ILE A 24 10.14 -10.27 19.29
N PRO A 25 9.14 -11.10 18.92
CA PRO A 25 9.40 -12.29 18.13
C PRO A 25 10.07 -11.95 16.79
N GLY A 26 10.88 -12.86 16.25
CA GLY A 26 11.53 -12.66 14.94
C GLY A 26 12.76 -11.73 14.90
N VAL A 27 13.18 -11.14 16.03
CA VAL A 27 14.45 -10.38 16.12
C VAL A 27 15.62 -11.28 16.55
N ALA A 28 15.36 -12.34 17.32
CA ALA A 28 16.36 -13.33 17.72
C ALA A 28 16.23 -14.62 16.89
N PRO A 29 17.35 -15.31 16.58
CA PRO A 29 17.32 -16.60 15.90
C PRO A 29 16.71 -17.68 16.79
N LEU A 30 15.88 -18.54 16.19
CA LEU A 30 15.45 -19.80 16.79
C LEU A 30 16.41 -20.91 16.31
N ASP A 31 17.08 -21.53 17.26
CA ASP A 31 17.99 -22.65 17.00
C ASP A 31 17.23 -23.97 17.17
N PHE A 32 17.28 -24.83 16.15
CA PHE A 32 16.62 -26.14 16.14
C PHE A 32 17.65 -27.27 16.26
N LYS A 33 17.29 -28.33 16.97
CA LYS A 33 18.04 -29.60 16.98
C LYS A 33 17.56 -30.51 15.85
N LYS A 34 18.41 -31.45 15.43
CA LYS A 34 18.04 -32.46 14.43
C LYS A 34 16.84 -33.29 14.92
N GLY A 35 15.81 -33.43 14.07
CA GLY A 35 14.56 -34.14 14.40
C GLY A 35 13.57 -33.34 15.25
N GLU A 36 13.86 -32.09 15.61
CA GLU A 36 12.90 -31.22 16.26
C GLU A 36 11.78 -30.81 15.29
N ASN A 37 10.55 -30.70 15.79
CA ASN A 37 9.40 -30.34 14.95
C ASN A 37 9.39 -28.84 14.63
N VAL A 38 9.45 -28.51 13.35
CA VAL A 38 9.37 -27.15 12.83
C VAL A 38 7.91 -26.87 12.45
N GLU A 39 7.26 -25.96 13.18
CA GLU A 39 5.85 -25.64 12.95
C GLU A 39 5.65 -24.87 11.63
N VAL A 40 4.93 -25.47 10.67
CA VAL A 40 4.43 -24.77 9.50
C VAL A 40 3.11 -24.08 9.84
N LYS A 41 3.09 -22.77 9.71
CA LYS A 41 1.89 -21.94 9.95
C LYS A 41 1.32 -21.47 8.62
N ALA A 42 0.02 -21.20 8.59
CA ALA A 42 -0.64 -20.59 7.45
C ALA A 42 -1.20 -19.22 7.86
N VAL A 43 -1.11 -18.25 6.96
CA VAL A 43 -1.52 -16.87 7.24
C VAL A 43 -2.88 -16.60 6.59
N LYS A 44 -2.86 -16.34 5.28
CA LYS A 44 -4.03 -15.98 4.48
C LYS A 44 -3.80 -16.35 3.03
N MET A 45 -4.86 -16.22 2.24
CA MET A 45 -4.80 -16.28 0.80
C MET A 45 -5.02 -14.89 0.23
N THR A 46 -4.14 -14.44 -0.65
CA THR A 46 -4.29 -13.17 -1.36
C THR A 46 -4.35 -13.41 -2.86
N SER A 47 -4.84 -12.44 -3.62
CA SER A 47 -4.87 -12.51 -5.08
C SER A 47 -4.31 -11.22 -5.63
N THR A 48 -3.63 -11.29 -6.78
CA THR A 48 -3.19 -10.11 -7.53
C THR A 48 -4.35 -9.41 -8.25
N LYS A 49 -5.53 -10.05 -8.37
CA LYS A 49 -6.70 -9.49 -9.06
C LYS A 49 -7.74 -8.89 -8.11
N THR A 50 -7.75 -9.29 -6.84
CA THR A 50 -8.80 -8.89 -5.89
C THR A 50 -8.23 -8.57 -4.52
N GLN A 51 -8.75 -7.51 -3.89
CA GLN A 51 -8.28 -7.00 -2.61
C GLN A 51 -8.74 -7.80 -1.38
N LEU A 52 -9.67 -8.74 -1.53
CA LEU A 52 -10.20 -9.48 -0.39
C LEU A 52 -9.27 -10.66 -0.05
N PRO A 53 -8.57 -10.64 1.10
CA PRO A 53 -7.90 -11.83 1.59
C PRO A 53 -8.95 -12.83 2.11
N TYR A 54 -8.65 -14.12 1.97
CA TYR A 54 -9.43 -15.19 2.59
C TYR A 54 -8.60 -15.96 3.60
N ASP A 55 -9.24 -16.48 4.63
CA ASP A 55 -8.56 -17.31 5.62
C ASP A 55 -8.16 -18.65 4.99
N TYR A 56 -7.01 -19.20 5.39
CA TYR A 56 -6.48 -20.45 4.83
C TYR A 56 -7.51 -21.60 4.83
N TYR A 57 -8.28 -21.75 5.91
CA TYR A 57 -9.28 -22.81 6.04
C TYR A 57 -10.64 -22.52 5.37
N ASP A 58 -10.84 -21.35 4.76
CA ASP A 58 -12.04 -21.04 3.96
C ASP A 58 -12.05 -21.82 2.64
N VAL A 59 -10.89 -22.29 2.19
CA VAL A 59 -10.82 -23.23 1.07
C VAL A 59 -11.04 -24.63 1.63
N ALA A 60 -12.17 -25.23 1.22
CA ALA A 60 -12.59 -26.56 1.64
C ALA A 60 -11.59 -27.68 1.30
N MET A 61 -10.51 -27.41 0.57
CA MET A 61 -9.44 -28.37 0.33
C MET A 61 -8.60 -28.66 1.59
N HIS A 62 -8.32 -27.67 2.43
CA HIS A 62 -7.37 -27.83 3.54
C HIS A 62 -8.00 -28.59 4.71
N CYS A 63 -7.29 -29.57 5.28
CA CYS A 63 -7.75 -30.30 6.46
C CYS A 63 -7.50 -29.48 7.72
N LYS A 64 -8.57 -29.25 8.48
CA LYS A 64 -8.45 -28.72 9.84
C LYS A 64 -7.76 -29.77 10.73
N PRO A 65 -6.83 -29.36 11.60
CA PRO A 65 -6.21 -30.26 12.58
C PRO A 65 -7.26 -30.77 13.58
N ALA A 66 -7.08 -31.99 14.09
CA ALA A 66 -8.00 -32.63 15.03
C ALA A 66 -8.15 -31.87 16.36
N ASN A 67 -7.10 -31.15 16.78
CA ASN A 67 -7.08 -30.34 18.01
C ASN A 67 -7.67 -28.92 17.82
N GLY A 68 -8.33 -28.65 16.69
CA GLY A 68 -8.87 -27.34 16.35
C GLY A 68 -7.80 -26.35 15.86
N THR A 69 -8.28 -25.26 15.25
CA THR A 69 -7.44 -24.17 14.76
C THR A 69 -7.01 -23.28 15.92
N LYS A 70 -5.73 -23.28 16.26
CA LYS A 70 -5.15 -22.36 17.24
C LYS A 70 -4.63 -21.13 16.51
N TYR A 71 -5.10 -19.95 16.92
CA TYR A 71 -4.59 -18.68 16.44
C TYR A 71 -3.35 -18.31 17.24
N LYS A 72 -2.25 -18.02 16.55
CA LYS A 72 -1.00 -17.57 17.17
C LYS A 72 -0.53 -16.32 16.43
N SER A 73 -0.85 -15.14 16.95
CA SER A 73 -0.29 -13.89 16.44
C SER A 73 1.17 -13.79 16.87
N GLU A 74 2.10 -13.71 15.93
CA GLU A 74 3.44 -13.19 16.20
C GLU A 74 3.44 -11.68 15.85
N ASN A 75 4.56 -11.00 16.08
CA ASN A 75 4.93 -9.63 15.68
C ASN A 75 3.86 -8.52 15.58
N LEU A 76 4.18 -7.35 16.15
CA LEU A 76 3.34 -6.15 16.08
C LEU A 76 2.89 -5.80 14.65
N GLY A 77 3.75 -6.01 13.65
CA GLY A 77 3.42 -5.80 12.24
C GLY A 77 2.31 -6.71 11.71
N GLU A 78 2.25 -7.97 12.15
CA GLU A 78 1.20 -8.93 11.74
C GLU A 78 -0.14 -8.61 12.40
N ILE A 79 -0.09 -8.15 13.66
CA ILE A 79 -1.27 -7.65 14.38
C ILE A 79 -1.86 -6.43 13.68
N LEU A 80 -1.01 -5.46 13.29
CA LEU A 80 -1.45 -4.26 12.56
C LEU A 80 -2.02 -4.59 11.17
N ARG A 81 -1.51 -5.64 10.52
CA ARG A 81 -2.06 -6.15 9.24
C ARG A 81 -3.38 -6.90 9.43
N GLY A 82 -3.74 -7.25 10.67
CA GLY A 82 -4.90 -8.07 10.98
C GLY A 82 -4.74 -9.52 10.53
N ASP A 83 -3.51 -10.00 10.40
CA ASP A 83 -3.22 -11.34 9.92
C ASP A 83 -3.56 -12.38 11.00
N ARG A 84 -4.38 -13.37 10.62
CA ARG A 84 -4.81 -14.46 11.51
C ARG A 84 -4.02 -15.72 11.21
N ILE A 85 -2.85 -15.83 11.83
CA ILE A 85 -1.98 -16.99 11.64
C ILE A 85 -2.55 -18.19 12.37
N VAL A 86 -2.67 -19.30 11.64
CA VAL A 86 -3.22 -20.57 12.11
C VAL A 86 -2.22 -21.70 11.97
N ASN A 87 -2.28 -22.66 12.88
CA ASN A 87 -1.49 -23.89 12.79
C ASN A 87 -1.98 -24.77 11.62
N THR A 88 -1.04 -25.46 10.96
CA THR A 88 -1.35 -26.44 9.90
C THR A 88 -1.15 -27.87 10.40
N LYS A 89 -1.54 -28.86 9.58
CA LYS A 89 -1.32 -30.30 9.84
C LYS A 89 0.02 -30.81 9.26
N PHE A 90 0.81 -29.94 8.62
CA PHE A 90 2.12 -30.33 8.10
C PHE A 90 3.03 -30.72 9.28
N LYS A 91 3.61 -31.92 9.19
CA LYS A 91 4.64 -32.38 10.12
C LYS A 91 5.97 -32.26 9.41
N VAL A 92 6.81 -31.36 9.89
CA VAL A 92 8.14 -31.09 9.35
C VAL A 92 9.12 -31.25 10.49
N GLU A 93 10.03 -32.19 10.35
CA GLU A 93 11.11 -32.42 11.31
C GLU A 93 12.42 -31.84 10.76
N MET A 94 13.24 -31.29 11.64
CA MET A 94 14.45 -30.59 11.26
C MET A 94 15.50 -31.55 10.67
N ALA A 95 15.98 -31.22 9.46
CA ALA A 95 17.01 -31.96 8.73
C ALA A 95 16.67 -33.45 8.45
N THR A 96 15.40 -33.82 8.38
CA THR A 96 14.93 -35.13 7.94
C THR A 96 14.07 -34.99 6.68
N ASN A 97 14.53 -35.62 5.59
CA ASN A 97 13.79 -35.61 4.34
C ASN A 97 12.59 -36.55 4.48
N VAL A 98 11.41 -36.00 4.19
CA VAL A 98 10.16 -36.76 4.21
C VAL A 98 9.69 -36.84 2.77
N GLY A 99 9.61 -38.07 2.24
CA GLY A 99 9.01 -38.31 0.92
C GLY A 99 7.53 -37.94 0.88
N CYS A 100 6.83 -38.38 -0.17
CA CYS A 100 5.41 -38.13 -0.31
C CYS A 100 4.63 -38.58 0.96
N GLN A 101 4.01 -37.63 1.65
CA GLN A 101 3.13 -37.83 2.79
C GLN A 101 1.75 -37.24 2.51
N SER A 102 0.70 -37.94 2.95
CA SER A 102 -0.68 -37.48 2.80
C SER A 102 -1.09 -36.51 3.91
N LEU A 103 -1.66 -35.37 3.52
CA LEU A 103 -2.28 -34.42 4.45
C LEU A 103 -3.75 -34.80 4.72
N CYS A 104 -4.46 -35.11 3.63
CA CYS A 104 -5.89 -35.41 3.58
C CYS A 104 -6.12 -36.54 2.58
N LYS A 105 -6.76 -37.63 3.00
CA LYS A 105 -7.25 -38.67 2.09
C LYS A 105 -8.69 -38.36 1.67
N ASP A 106 -8.95 -38.41 0.36
CA ASP A 106 -10.27 -38.45 -0.28
C ASP A 106 -11.29 -37.46 0.27
N LYS A 107 -10.95 -36.17 0.20
CA LYS A 107 -11.88 -35.12 0.62
C LYS A 107 -12.92 -34.88 -0.47
N HIS A 108 -14.15 -35.27 -0.21
CA HIS A 108 -15.28 -34.99 -1.10
C HIS A 108 -15.67 -33.51 -1.04
N LEU A 109 -15.55 -32.83 -2.17
CA LEU A 109 -15.99 -31.45 -2.34
C LEU A 109 -17.41 -31.40 -2.88
N ASN A 110 -18.26 -30.64 -2.19
CA ASN A 110 -19.61 -30.36 -2.66
C ASN A 110 -19.58 -29.40 -3.86
N LYS A 111 -20.65 -29.37 -4.66
CA LYS A 111 -20.76 -28.53 -5.88
C LYS A 111 -20.48 -27.05 -5.61
N GLN A 112 -20.99 -26.51 -4.50
CA GLN A 112 -20.74 -25.12 -4.09
C GLN A 112 -19.25 -24.87 -3.76
N GLN A 113 -18.59 -25.84 -3.14
CA GLN A 113 -17.18 -25.75 -2.79
C GLN A 113 -16.30 -25.85 -4.04
N SER A 114 -16.60 -26.77 -4.95
CA SER A 114 -15.93 -26.90 -6.26
C SER A 114 -16.04 -25.61 -7.08
N SER A 115 -17.24 -25.00 -7.14
CA SER A 115 -17.45 -23.72 -7.81
C SER A 115 -16.65 -22.58 -7.16
N THR A 116 -16.63 -22.52 -5.83
CA THR A 116 -15.85 -21.52 -5.07
C THR A 116 -14.36 -21.66 -5.33
N ILE A 117 -13.83 -22.89 -5.33
CA ILE A 117 -12.42 -23.17 -5.62
C ILE A 117 -12.08 -22.81 -7.06
N SER A 118 -12.91 -23.20 -8.03
CA SER A 118 -12.72 -22.85 -9.45
C SER A 118 -12.68 -21.32 -9.64
N LYS A 119 -13.59 -20.57 -8.98
CA LYS A 119 -13.60 -19.11 -8.99
C LYS A 119 -12.31 -18.52 -8.41
N ARG A 120 -11.80 -19.08 -7.31
CA ARG A 120 -10.54 -18.65 -6.67
C ARG A 120 -9.33 -18.96 -7.55
N ILE A 121 -9.29 -20.11 -8.21
CA ILE A 121 -8.20 -20.46 -9.16
C ILE A 121 -8.20 -19.47 -10.34
N ARG A 122 -9.37 -19.15 -10.92
CA ARG A 122 -9.47 -18.15 -12.00
C ARG A 122 -9.00 -16.74 -11.59
N LYS A 123 -9.16 -16.42 -10.30
CA LYS A 123 -8.71 -15.17 -9.69
C LYS A 123 -7.23 -15.19 -9.27
N ASN A 124 -6.44 -16.23 -9.57
CA ASN A 124 -5.02 -16.33 -9.19
C ASN A 124 -4.78 -16.10 -7.70
N TYR A 125 -5.49 -16.83 -6.84
CA TYR A 125 -5.21 -16.80 -5.40
C TYR A 125 -3.91 -17.55 -5.08
N TYR A 126 -3.08 -16.91 -4.26
CA TYR A 126 -1.85 -17.39 -3.65
C TYR A 126 -2.10 -17.76 -2.20
N VAL A 127 -1.52 -18.86 -1.77
CA VAL A 127 -1.57 -19.32 -0.39
C VAL A 127 -0.25 -18.95 0.30
N HIS A 128 -0.35 -18.21 1.40
CA HIS A 128 0.81 -17.79 2.19
C HIS A 128 1.00 -18.72 3.40
N LEU A 129 2.13 -19.40 3.41
CA LEU A 129 2.63 -20.19 4.52
C LEU A 129 3.82 -19.48 5.17
N LEU A 130 4.06 -19.81 6.44
CA LEU A 130 5.10 -19.20 7.26
C LEU A 130 5.82 -20.28 8.06
N ILE A 131 7.16 -20.25 8.05
CA ILE A 131 8.01 -21.12 8.86
C ILE A 131 9.09 -20.23 9.48
N ASP A 132 9.23 -20.26 10.81
CA ASP A 132 10.22 -19.43 11.53
C ASP A 132 10.23 -17.94 11.09
N ASN A 133 9.03 -17.40 10.89
CA ASN A 133 8.76 -16.06 10.35
C ASN A 133 9.22 -15.81 8.90
N LEU A 134 9.72 -16.82 8.19
CA LEU A 134 9.99 -16.74 6.75
C LEU A 134 8.73 -17.07 5.94
N PRO A 135 8.36 -16.23 4.96
CA PRO A 135 7.27 -16.54 4.05
C PRO A 135 7.69 -17.66 3.08
N CYS A 136 6.72 -18.44 2.59
CA CYS A 136 7.00 -19.32 1.46
C CYS A 136 7.24 -18.50 0.18
N ALA A 137 8.23 -18.91 -0.61
CA ALA A 137 8.43 -18.43 -1.95
C ALA A 137 8.30 -19.55 -2.99
N THR A 138 7.72 -19.26 -4.14
CA THR A 138 7.75 -20.15 -5.30
C THR A 138 8.79 -19.64 -6.28
N LYS A 139 9.73 -20.49 -6.65
CA LYS A 139 10.73 -20.22 -7.69
C LYS A 139 10.10 -20.40 -9.07
N PHE A 140 10.25 -19.41 -9.95
CA PHE A 140 9.82 -19.48 -11.34
C PHE A 140 10.98 -19.06 -12.24
N GLU A 141 11.25 -19.82 -13.29
CA GLU A 141 12.24 -19.45 -14.31
C GLU A 141 11.49 -18.83 -15.49
N ASN A 142 11.86 -17.60 -15.86
CA ASN A 142 11.32 -16.99 -17.06
C ASN A 142 11.91 -17.70 -18.29
N VAL A 143 11.05 -18.26 -19.12
CA VAL A 143 11.44 -19.02 -20.33
C VAL A 143 12.21 -18.13 -21.33
N GLU A 144 11.99 -16.81 -21.32
CA GLU A 144 12.62 -15.89 -22.25
C GLU A 144 13.94 -15.30 -21.73
N THR A 145 14.02 -14.96 -20.44
CA THR A 145 15.21 -14.31 -19.85
C THR A 145 16.13 -15.28 -19.11
N HIS A 146 15.68 -16.52 -18.86
CA HIS A 146 16.33 -17.49 -17.95
C HIS A 146 16.59 -16.96 -16.54
N GLU A 147 15.96 -15.84 -16.18
CA GLU A 147 16.06 -15.28 -14.84
C GLU A 147 15.16 -16.05 -13.90
N VAL A 148 15.69 -16.29 -12.70
CA VAL A 148 14.96 -16.91 -11.60
C VAL A 148 14.23 -15.82 -10.83
N LEU A 149 12.90 -15.86 -10.85
CA LEU A 149 12.04 -15.00 -10.05
C LEU A 149 11.46 -15.76 -8.85
N TYR A 150 11.29 -15.04 -7.74
CA TYR A 150 10.68 -15.54 -6.52
C TYR A 150 9.34 -14.85 -6.27
N GLU A 151 8.24 -15.60 -6.37
CA GLU A 151 6.90 -15.11 -6.00
C GLU A 151 6.60 -15.46 -4.54
N HIS A 152 5.99 -14.54 -3.78
CA HIS A 152 5.52 -14.83 -2.42
C HIS A 152 4.26 -15.69 -2.44
N GLY A 153 4.24 -16.77 -1.66
CA GLY A 153 3.15 -17.73 -1.68
C GLY A 153 3.31 -18.77 -2.79
N TYR A 154 2.40 -19.75 -2.80
CA TYR A 154 2.23 -20.65 -3.95
C TYR A 154 0.83 -20.51 -4.54
N ARG A 155 0.71 -20.67 -5.86
CA ARG A 155 -0.58 -20.57 -6.56
C ARG A 155 -1.48 -21.74 -6.17
N LEU A 156 -2.74 -21.46 -5.83
CA LEU A 156 -3.73 -22.51 -5.48
C LEU A 156 -3.97 -23.49 -6.63
N GLY A 157 -3.87 -23.02 -7.87
CA GLY A 157 -4.07 -23.83 -9.07
C GLY A 157 -3.70 -23.09 -10.34
N LEU A 158 -3.92 -23.74 -11.47
CA LEU A 158 -3.65 -23.23 -12.81
C LEU A 158 -4.98 -23.14 -13.58
N TYR A 159 -5.16 -22.02 -14.28
CA TYR A 159 -6.31 -21.81 -15.16
C TYR A 159 -5.83 -21.58 -16.58
N THR A 160 -6.29 -22.42 -17.50
CA THR A 160 -5.94 -22.31 -18.92
C THR A 160 -7.08 -21.65 -19.67
N LYS A 161 -6.86 -20.41 -20.15
CA LYS A 161 -7.86 -19.66 -20.95
C LYS A 161 -8.28 -20.38 -22.24
N LYS A 162 -7.39 -21.19 -22.83
CA LYS A 162 -7.63 -21.90 -24.10
C LYS A 162 -8.68 -23.03 -23.98
N THR A 163 -8.70 -23.73 -22.85
CA THR A 163 -9.58 -24.89 -22.63
C THR A 163 -10.69 -24.60 -21.62
N GLU A 164 -10.66 -23.42 -20.99
CA GLU A 164 -11.52 -23.04 -19.83
C GLU A 164 -11.45 -24.00 -18.63
N GLU A 165 -10.41 -24.84 -18.59
CA GLU A 165 -10.23 -25.83 -17.54
C GLU A 165 -9.47 -25.25 -16.34
N THR A 166 -9.91 -25.63 -15.14
CA THR A 166 -9.25 -25.29 -13.88
C THR A 166 -8.58 -26.52 -13.30
N TYR A 167 -7.27 -26.42 -13.06
CA TYR A 167 -6.47 -27.44 -12.39
C TYR A 167 -6.06 -26.95 -11.00
N ILE A 168 -6.01 -27.87 -10.04
CA ILE A 168 -5.62 -27.56 -8.66
C ILE A 168 -4.26 -28.12 -8.32
N ASN A 169 -3.49 -27.38 -7.53
CA ASN A 169 -2.21 -27.84 -7.02
C ASN A 169 -2.43 -28.57 -5.69
N ASN A 170 -2.41 -29.90 -5.75
CA ASN A 170 -2.68 -30.77 -4.60
C ASN A 170 -1.44 -31.47 -4.03
N HIS A 171 -0.31 -31.38 -4.72
CA HIS A 171 0.96 -31.90 -4.25
C HIS A 171 1.94 -30.74 -4.05
N LEU A 172 2.45 -30.57 -2.82
CA LEU A 172 3.37 -29.49 -2.47
C LEU A 172 4.74 -30.05 -2.14
N ILE A 173 5.76 -29.67 -2.88
CA ILE A 173 7.15 -30.00 -2.56
C ILE A 173 7.74 -28.81 -1.82
N MET A 174 7.97 -28.98 -0.51
CA MET A 174 8.58 -27.97 0.34
C MET A 174 10.09 -28.18 0.37
N LYS A 175 10.84 -27.22 -0.15
CA LYS A 175 12.31 -27.19 -0.10
C LYS A 175 12.72 -26.23 1.01
N LEU A 176 13.33 -26.76 2.05
CA LEU A 176 13.78 -26.01 3.21
C LEU A 176 15.30 -25.96 3.22
N TYR A 177 15.83 -24.77 3.46
CA TYR A 177 17.26 -24.55 3.57
C TYR A 177 17.62 -24.26 5.01
N TYR A 178 18.63 -24.96 5.50
CA TYR A 178 19.18 -24.72 6.82
C TYR A 178 20.64 -24.29 6.74
N HIS A 179 21.07 -23.48 7.70
CA HIS A 179 22.45 -23.14 7.94
C HIS A 179 22.94 -23.81 9.21
N LYS A 180 24.14 -24.38 9.17
CA LYS A 180 24.76 -25.04 10.33
C LYS A 180 25.77 -24.08 10.97
N GLU A 181 25.42 -23.55 12.14
CA GLU A 181 26.29 -22.62 12.89
C GLU A 181 27.29 -23.39 13.79
N SER A 182 26.88 -24.55 14.31
CA SER A 182 27.68 -25.42 15.20
C SER A 182 27.29 -26.89 14.97
N GLU A 183 27.98 -27.85 15.61
CA GLU A 183 27.80 -29.28 15.30
C GLU A 183 26.35 -29.78 15.43
N ASP A 184 25.56 -29.21 16.35
CA ASP A 184 24.18 -29.62 16.66
C ASP A 184 23.09 -28.53 16.53
N LEU A 185 23.46 -27.31 16.13
CA LEU A 185 22.53 -26.18 16.03
C LEU A 185 22.26 -25.83 14.56
N TYR A 186 21.00 -25.98 14.17
CA TYR A 186 20.52 -25.72 12.81
C TYR A 186 19.58 -24.53 12.82
N ARG A 187 19.77 -23.60 11.88
CA ARG A 187 18.91 -22.43 11.68
C ARG A 187 18.21 -22.52 10.34
N VAL A 188 16.92 -22.25 10.30
CA VAL A 188 16.18 -22.18 9.03
C VAL A 188 16.47 -20.85 8.35
N VAL A 189 16.96 -20.92 7.11
CA VAL A 189 17.39 -19.76 6.32
C VAL A 189 16.64 -19.61 5.00
N GLY A 190 15.88 -20.62 4.59
CA GLY A 190 15.08 -20.55 3.37
C GLY A 190 13.93 -21.54 3.38
N PHE A 191 12.87 -21.15 2.68
CA PHE A 191 11.61 -21.85 2.53
C PHE A 191 11.04 -21.58 1.13
N GLU A 192 11.22 -22.57 0.27
CA GLU A 192 10.72 -22.60 -1.09
C GLU A 192 9.62 -23.67 -1.22
N VAL A 193 8.60 -23.41 -2.02
CA VAL A 193 7.51 -24.35 -2.29
C VAL A 193 7.31 -24.50 -3.79
N GLU A 194 7.36 -25.73 -4.27
CA GLU A 194 7.04 -26.09 -5.66
C GLU A 194 5.68 -26.80 -5.71
N PRO A 195 4.62 -26.12 -6.17
CA PRO A 195 3.31 -26.73 -6.30
C PRO A 195 3.21 -27.58 -7.57
N LYS A 196 2.66 -28.79 -7.45
CA LYS A 196 2.33 -29.69 -8.57
C LYS A 196 0.85 -30.10 -8.53
N SER A 197 0.30 -30.32 -9.71
CA SER A 197 -1.05 -30.87 -9.90
C SER A 197 -0.96 -32.33 -10.30
N ILE A 198 -1.50 -33.23 -9.47
CA ILE A 198 -1.46 -34.68 -9.67
C ILE A 198 -2.88 -35.23 -9.49
N ASP A 199 -3.39 -35.99 -10.46
CA ASP A 199 -4.72 -36.60 -10.31
C ASP A 199 -4.80 -37.55 -9.10
N SER A 200 -5.90 -37.48 -8.36
CA SER A 200 -6.11 -38.19 -7.09
C SER A 200 -6.12 -39.70 -7.28
N LYS A 201 -6.50 -40.19 -8.47
CA LYS A 201 -6.47 -41.64 -8.81
C LYS A 201 -5.06 -42.22 -8.85
N ARG A 202 -4.03 -41.40 -8.97
CA ARG A 202 -2.62 -41.82 -9.02
C ARG A 202 -1.90 -41.72 -7.69
N ILE A 203 -2.60 -41.26 -6.65
CA ILE A 203 -2.07 -41.14 -5.30
C ILE A 203 -2.55 -42.34 -4.49
N ASN A 204 -1.71 -43.36 -4.38
CA ASN A 204 -1.96 -44.46 -3.46
C ASN A 204 -1.42 -44.08 -2.08
N VAL A 205 -2.32 -43.96 -1.10
CA VAL A 205 -1.94 -43.59 0.26
C VAL A 205 -1.97 -44.83 1.16
N ASN A 206 -0.80 -45.27 1.58
CA ASN A 206 -0.66 -46.38 2.53
C ASN A 206 -1.28 -46.04 3.89
N ASN A 207 -1.54 -47.05 4.71
CA ASN A 207 -2.13 -46.87 6.03
C ASN A 207 -1.24 -46.04 6.98
N ASP A 208 0.08 -46.06 6.77
CA ASP A 208 1.06 -45.27 7.54
C ASP A 208 1.14 -43.79 7.12
N GLY A 209 0.32 -43.37 6.15
CA GLY A 209 0.23 -41.98 5.68
C GLY A 209 1.23 -41.61 4.60
N THR A 210 2.18 -42.48 4.24
CA THR A 210 3.08 -42.34 3.08
C THR A 210 2.30 -42.54 1.77
N CYS A 211 2.64 -41.78 0.73
CA CYS A 211 2.07 -41.92 -0.60
C CYS A 211 3.09 -42.38 -1.65
N ALA A 212 2.61 -43.13 -2.63
CA ALA A 212 3.34 -43.46 -3.84
C ALA A 212 2.62 -42.81 -5.04
N ILE A 213 3.35 -41.98 -5.79
CA ILE A 213 2.84 -41.29 -6.98
C ILE A 213 3.22 -42.11 -8.21
N GLN A 214 2.24 -42.49 -9.02
CA GLN A 214 2.49 -43.16 -10.30
C GLN A 214 2.89 -42.15 -11.40
N ASN A 215 3.89 -42.51 -12.20
CA ASN A 215 4.39 -41.68 -13.31
C ASN A 215 3.30 -41.45 -14.38
N GLY A 216 2.94 -40.19 -14.60
CA GLY A 216 1.96 -39.74 -15.58
C GLY A 216 1.74 -38.23 -15.47
N GLN A 217 1.38 -37.57 -16.58
CA GLN A 217 1.29 -36.09 -16.68
C GLN A 217 -0.15 -35.54 -16.64
N GLU A 218 -1.11 -36.31 -16.13
CA GLU A 218 -2.50 -35.85 -16.02
C GLU A 218 -2.71 -34.95 -14.80
N MET A 219 -3.13 -33.72 -15.03
CA MET A 219 -3.36 -32.74 -13.98
C MET A 219 -4.73 -32.97 -13.32
N GLN A 220 -4.85 -32.67 -12.02
CA GLN A 220 -6.14 -32.77 -11.32
C GLN A 220 -7.05 -31.63 -11.79
N LYS A 221 -8.00 -31.96 -12.66
CA LYS A 221 -9.07 -31.05 -13.07
C LYS A 221 -10.12 -30.92 -11.96
N ILE A 222 -10.65 -29.71 -11.80
CA ILE A 222 -11.82 -29.43 -10.98
C ILE A 222 -12.96 -28.99 -11.88
N ASP A 223 -14.02 -29.79 -11.90
CA ASP A 223 -15.27 -29.40 -12.55
C ASP A 223 -16.17 -28.64 -11.58
N PRO A 224 -16.67 -27.43 -11.94
CA PRO A 224 -17.49 -26.63 -11.03
C PRO A 224 -18.92 -27.18 -10.84
N LYS A 225 -19.37 -28.11 -11.71
CA LYS A 225 -20.73 -28.67 -11.69
C LYS A 225 -20.81 -30.03 -10.97
N ASN A 226 -19.69 -30.73 -10.86
CA ASN A 226 -19.62 -32.08 -10.31
C ASN A 226 -19.00 -32.09 -8.91
N GLU A 227 -19.25 -33.18 -8.18
CA GLU A 227 -18.53 -33.49 -6.96
C GLU A 227 -17.15 -34.02 -7.33
N ASN A 228 -16.13 -33.52 -6.63
CA ASN A 228 -14.74 -33.90 -6.88
C ASN A 228 -14.16 -34.44 -5.57
N ALA A 229 -13.46 -35.57 -5.64
CA ALA A 229 -12.66 -36.06 -4.53
C ALA A 229 -11.21 -35.60 -4.74
N ILE A 230 -10.63 -34.94 -3.75
CA ILE A 230 -9.24 -34.47 -3.82
C ILE A 230 -8.43 -35.07 -2.68
N THR A 231 -7.32 -35.69 -3.03
CA THR A 231 -6.28 -36.11 -2.10
C THR A 231 -5.13 -35.11 -2.15
N THR A 232 -4.77 -34.57 -0.97
CA THR A 232 -3.71 -33.56 -0.83
C THR A 232 -2.49 -34.20 -0.19
N THR A 233 -1.33 -34.00 -0.79
CA THR A 233 -0.05 -34.59 -0.37
C THR A 233 1.04 -33.54 -0.34
N TYR A 234 2.11 -33.83 0.39
CA TYR A 234 3.29 -32.98 0.42
C TYR A 234 4.56 -33.81 0.53
N GLU A 235 5.68 -33.19 0.19
CA GLU A 235 7.03 -33.73 0.33
C GLU A 235 7.91 -32.65 0.98
N VAL A 236 8.89 -33.06 1.78
CA VAL A 236 9.84 -32.17 2.46
C VAL A 236 11.26 -32.56 2.08
N ILE A 237 11.98 -31.62 1.48
CA ILE A 237 13.37 -31.77 1.08
C ILE A 237 14.18 -30.71 1.83
N TRP A 238 15.16 -31.16 2.61
CA TRP A 238 16.11 -30.30 3.28
C TRP A 238 17.42 -30.21 2.50
N ALA A 239 17.93 -29.00 2.38
CA ALA A 239 19.25 -28.72 1.80
C ALA A 239 20.06 -27.82 2.75
N ASN A 240 21.37 -28.06 2.80
CA ASN A 240 22.29 -27.18 3.52
C ASN A 240 22.59 -25.93 2.66
N SER A 241 22.61 -24.75 3.27
CA SER A 241 22.90 -23.48 2.62
C SER A 241 24.03 -22.73 3.34
N GLU A 242 24.87 -22.04 2.57
CA GLU A 242 25.94 -21.18 3.09
C GLU A 242 25.42 -19.82 3.58
N THR A 243 24.14 -19.49 3.33
CA THR A 243 23.53 -18.23 3.76
C THR A 243 23.44 -18.14 5.29
N ARG A 244 23.95 -17.04 5.85
CA ARG A 244 23.86 -16.78 7.30
C ARG A 244 22.43 -16.37 7.68
N TRP A 245 22.06 -16.58 8.94
CA TRP A 245 20.74 -16.21 9.44
C TRP A 245 20.41 -14.71 9.25
N ALA A 246 21.41 -13.82 9.40
CA ALA A 246 21.19 -12.38 9.23
C ALA A 246 20.80 -11.99 7.79
N SER A 247 21.31 -12.70 6.77
CA SER A 247 21.05 -12.44 5.35
C SER A 247 19.91 -13.30 4.79
N ARG A 248 19.19 -14.06 5.63
CA ARG A 248 18.17 -15.03 5.18
C ARG A 248 16.98 -14.38 4.45
N TRP A 249 16.74 -13.10 4.73
CA TRP A 249 15.68 -12.33 4.08
C TRP A 249 16.08 -11.82 2.71
N ASP A 250 17.37 -11.80 2.37
CA ASP A 250 17.87 -11.19 1.13
C ASP A 250 17.28 -11.87 -0.10
N THR A 251 17.12 -13.21 -0.10
CA THR A 251 16.49 -13.95 -1.22
C THR A 251 15.02 -13.59 -1.41
N TYR A 252 14.30 -13.28 -0.32
CA TYR A 252 12.90 -12.89 -0.38
C TYR A 252 12.72 -11.42 -0.74
N LEU A 253 13.67 -10.57 -0.35
CA LEU A 253 13.68 -9.16 -0.67
C LEU A 253 14.26 -8.89 -2.06
N ALA A 254 15.06 -9.79 -2.59
CA ALA A 254 15.55 -9.80 -3.97
C ALA A 254 14.43 -10.20 -4.94
N MET A 255 13.37 -9.39 -5.03
CA MET A 255 12.55 -9.35 -6.23
C MET A 255 13.35 -8.60 -7.29
N THR A 256 13.57 -9.27 -8.42
CA THR A 256 14.23 -8.72 -9.62
C THR A 256 13.82 -7.28 -9.81
N ASP A 257 14.80 -6.39 -9.75
CA ASP A 257 14.69 -4.99 -10.12
C ASP A 257 13.82 -4.90 -11.37
N ALA A 258 12.55 -4.51 -11.21
CA ALA A 258 11.91 -3.77 -12.26
C ALA A 258 12.81 -2.54 -12.36
N GLN A 259 13.75 -2.55 -13.31
CA GLN A 259 14.74 -1.50 -13.51
C GLN A 259 13.94 -0.22 -13.67
N ILE A 260 13.76 0.48 -12.56
CA ILE A 260 13.10 1.76 -12.56
C ILE A 260 13.96 2.56 -13.51
N HIS A 261 13.35 3.09 -14.57
CA HIS A 261 13.99 4.08 -15.42
C HIS A 261 14.20 5.32 -14.56
N TRP A 262 15.20 5.26 -13.67
CA TRP A 262 15.65 6.29 -12.75
C TRP A 262 15.97 7.56 -13.54
N PHE A 263 16.41 7.39 -14.78
CA PHE A 263 16.59 8.45 -15.75
C PHE A 263 15.30 9.27 -15.99
N SER A 264 14.15 8.62 -16.15
CA SER A 264 12.86 9.30 -16.34
C SER A 264 12.39 10.03 -15.08
N ILE A 265 12.65 9.45 -13.90
CA ILE A 265 12.30 10.06 -12.61
C ILE A 265 13.18 11.29 -12.35
N VAL A 266 14.49 11.15 -12.46
CA VAL A 266 15.43 12.27 -12.28
C VAL A 266 15.11 13.39 -13.26
N ASN A 267 14.78 13.06 -14.51
CA ASN A 267 14.39 14.06 -15.51
C ASN A 267 13.07 14.77 -15.12
N SER A 268 12.06 14.04 -14.67
CA SER A 268 10.79 14.62 -14.17
C SER A 268 11.03 15.56 -12.99
N VAL A 269 11.83 15.13 -12.01
CA VAL A 269 12.18 15.90 -10.81
C VAL A 269 12.88 17.21 -11.20
N ILE A 270 13.90 17.15 -12.07
CA ILE A 270 14.65 18.34 -12.52
C ILE A 270 13.72 19.34 -13.20
N VAL A 271 12.84 18.89 -14.10
CA VAL A 271 11.90 19.76 -14.82
C VAL A 271 10.95 20.45 -13.85
N VAL A 272 10.42 19.73 -12.85
CA VAL A 272 9.50 20.33 -11.88
C VAL A 272 10.20 21.36 -11.00
N PHE A 273 11.40 21.08 -10.49
CA PHE A 273 12.18 22.07 -9.72
C PHE A 273 12.54 23.30 -10.57
N PHE A 274 12.85 23.11 -11.85
CA PHE A 274 13.17 24.20 -12.76
C PHE A 274 11.96 25.11 -13.03
N LEU A 275 10.81 24.53 -13.37
CA LEU A 275 9.55 25.27 -13.55
C LEU A 275 9.11 25.99 -12.27
N ALA A 276 9.25 25.31 -11.12
CA ALA A 276 9.00 25.90 -9.81
C ALA A 276 9.91 27.11 -9.56
N GLY A 277 11.22 27.00 -9.85
CA GLY A 277 12.17 28.09 -9.70
C GLY A 277 11.82 29.32 -10.53
N ILE A 278 11.43 29.12 -11.80
CA ILE A 278 11.00 30.20 -12.70
C ILE A 278 9.77 30.92 -12.14
N LEU A 279 8.75 30.17 -11.71
CA LEU A 279 7.52 30.73 -11.16
C LEU A 279 7.81 31.56 -9.90
N SER A 280 8.64 31.04 -8.98
CA SER A 280 9.06 31.76 -7.79
C SER A 280 9.84 33.04 -8.12
N MET A 281 10.72 33.03 -9.13
CA MET A 281 11.42 34.24 -9.60
C MET A 281 10.46 35.29 -10.14
N ILE A 282 9.45 34.88 -10.92
CA ILE A 282 8.42 35.79 -11.44
C ILE A 282 7.66 36.45 -10.28
N ILE A 283 7.19 35.66 -9.30
CA ILE A 283 6.45 36.18 -8.13
C ILE A 283 7.29 37.14 -7.30
N VAL A 284 8.55 36.79 -7.00
CA VAL A 284 9.43 37.66 -6.20
C VAL A 284 9.71 38.96 -6.96
N LYS A 285 9.89 38.90 -8.28
CA LYS A 285 10.15 40.07 -9.11
C LYS A 285 8.93 40.98 -9.20
N THR A 286 7.72 40.43 -9.37
CA THR A 286 6.47 41.22 -9.37
C THR A 286 6.22 41.84 -7.99
N LEU A 287 6.34 41.06 -6.92
CA LEU A 287 6.15 41.54 -5.55
C LEU A 287 7.11 42.68 -5.19
N ARG A 288 8.41 42.55 -5.49
CA ARG A 288 9.41 43.60 -5.23
C ARG A 288 9.10 44.88 -5.98
N ARG A 289 8.62 44.76 -7.23
CA ARG A 289 8.22 45.90 -8.05
C ARG A 289 7.00 46.60 -7.46
N ASP A 290 6.00 45.86 -7.00
CA ASP A 290 4.79 46.43 -6.42
C ASP A 290 5.07 47.12 -5.08
N ILE A 291 5.82 46.49 -4.17
CA ILE A 291 6.19 47.10 -2.87
C ILE A 291 6.98 48.41 -3.09
N ALA A 292 7.90 48.43 -4.07
CA ALA A 292 8.66 49.64 -4.38
C ALA A 292 7.78 50.78 -4.90
N ARG A 293 6.66 50.45 -5.56
CA ARG A 293 5.67 51.43 -6.05
C ARG A 293 4.80 51.97 -4.91
N TYR A 294 4.30 51.10 -4.03
CA TYR A 294 3.50 51.52 -2.87
C TYR A 294 4.28 52.47 -1.95
N ASN A 295 5.53 52.14 -1.63
CA ASN A 295 6.40 53.00 -0.82
C ASN A 295 6.76 54.35 -1.50
N GLN A 296 6.48 54.52 -2.79
CA GLN A 296 6.64 55.80 -3.50
C GLN A 296 5.35 56.64 -3.49
N GLU A 297 4.18 55.99 -3.46
CA GLU A 297 2.86 56.67 -3.47
C GLU A 297 2.48 57.20 -2.08
N ASP A 298 2.91 56.58 -0.98
CA ASP A 298 2.70 57.09 0.41
C ASP A 298 3.43 58.42 0.72
N ALA A 299 4.29 58.92 -0.18
CA ALA A 299 4.99 60.19 -0.02
C ALA A 299 4.21 61.41 -0.56
N ASP A 300 3.05 61.20 -1.20
CA ASP A 300 2.21 62.24 -1.81
C ASP A 300 0.78 62.15 -1.24
N ASP A 301 0.61 62.73 -0.05
CA ASP A 301 -0.60 62.62 0.78
C ASP A 301 -1.78 63.41 0.18
N GLY A 302 -2.91 62.74 -0.08
CA GLY A 302 -4.09 63.39 -0.65
C GLY A 302 -5.31 62.52 -0.97
N SER A 303 -5.53 61.38 -0.29
CA SER A 303 -6.70 60.54 -0.55
C SER A 303 -7.87 60.84 0.38
N GLU A 304 -8.97 61.29 -0.24
CA GLU A 304 -10.27 61.64 0.33
C GLU A 304 -10.85 60.57 1.26
N GLU A 305 -11.57 61.02 2.30
CA GLU A 305 -12.34 60.20 3.23
C GLU A 305 -13.37 59.31 2.48
N THR A 306 -12.98 58.07 2.16
CA THR A 306 -13.88 57.03 1.63
C THR A 306 -13.99 55.91 2.66
N GLY A 307 -15.23 55.50 2.97
CA GLY A 307 -15.43 54.41 3.92
C GLY A 307 -16.88 54.09 4.28
N TRP A 308 -17.07 52.83 4.67
CA TRP A 308 -18.26 52.09 5.12
C TRP A 308 -19.25 52.81 6.07
N LYS A 309 -18.91 53.98 6.61
CA LYS A 309 -19.79 54.79 7.47
C LYS A 309 -20.94 55.49 6.72
N LEU A 310 -20.79 55.76 5.42
CA LEU A 310 -21.90 56.24 4.57
C LEU A 310 -22.82 55.11 4.08
N VAL A 311 -22.44 53.86 4.29
CA VAL A 311 -23.06 52.68 3.66
C VAL A 311 -24.19 52.06 4.51
N HIS A 312 -24.30 52.40 5.79
CA HIS A 312 -25.33 51.85 6.68
C HIS A 312 -26.78 52.12 6.19
N GLY A 313 -27.01 53.18 5.38
CA GLY A 313 -28.33 53.55 4.86
C GLY A 313 -28.77 52.87 3.55
N ASP A 314 -27.84 52.32 2.75
CA ASP A 314 -28.12 51.75 1.42
C ASP A 314 -28.04 50.22 1.36
N VAL A 315 -27.55 49.57 2.44
CA VAL A 315 -27.34 48.11 2.52
C VAL A 315 -28.62 47.29 2.32
N PHE A 316 -29.80 47.84 2.59
CA PHE A 316 -31.06 47.11 2.52
C PHE A 316 -31.95 47.49 1.33
N ARG A 317 -31.49 48.33 0.39
CA ARG A 317 -32.25 48.60 -0.84
C ARG A 317 -32.08 47.43 -1.83
N PRO A 318 -33.16 46.78 -2.29
CA PRO A 318 -33.05 45.80 -3.35
C PRO A 318 -32.59 46.52 -4.64
N PRO A 319 -31.52 46.02 -5.32
CA PRO A 319 -30.94 46.72 -6.47
C PRO A 319 -31.89 46.75 -7.67
N HIS A 320 -31.82 47.83 -8.44
CA HIS A 320 -32.55 47.98 -9.68
C HIS A 320 -31.95 46.99 -10.71
N ARG A 321 -32.75 45.98 -11.12
CA ARG A 321 -32.42 44.82 -12.00
C ARG A 321 -31.84 43.57 -11.31
N LYS A 322 -32.67 42.94 -10.47
CA LYS A 322 -32.41 41.64 -9.79
C LYS A 322 -31.95 40.50 -10.72
N ASN A 323 -32.42 40.48 -11.96
CA ASN A 323 -32.08 39.42 -12.93
C ASN A 323 -30.63 39.51 -13.43
N VAL A 324 -30.08 40.73 -13.56
CA VAL A 324 -28.68 40.93 -13.96
C VAL A 324 -27.75 40.55 -12.81
N LEU A 325 -28.12 40.90 -11.57
CA LEU A 325 -27.39 40.50 -10.37
C LEU A 325 -27.40 38.98 -10.19
N ALA A 326 -28.55 38.32 -10.35
CA ALA A 326 -28.65 36.86 -10.28
C ALA A 326 -27.85 36.18 -11.40
N ALA A 327 -27.85 36.74 -12.61
CA ALA A 327 -27.00 36.27 -13.71
C ALA A 327 -25.51 36.49 -13.44
N LEU A 328 -25.12 37.61 -12.80
CA LEU A 328 -23.74 37.88 -12.40
C LEU A 328 -23.28 36.95 -11.27
N ILE A 329 -24.14 36.68 -10.28
CA ILE A 329 -23.86 35.74 -9.18
C ILE A 329 -23.80 34.32 -9.72
N GLY A 330 -24.72 33.93 -10.59
CA GLY A 330 -24.70 32.62 -11.26
C GLY A 330 -23.46 32.44 -12.14
N SER A 331 -23.12 33.44 -12.94
CA SER A 331 -21.89 33.44 -13.74
C SER A 331 -20.63 33.47 -12.87
N GLY A 332 -20.66 34.20 -11.75
CA GLY A 332 -19.57 34.26 -10.78
C GLY A 332 -19.33 32.93 -10.07
N ILE A 333 -20.40 32.24 -9.67
CA ILE A 333 -20.33 30.88 -9.11
C ILE A 333 -19.83 29.89 -10.16
N GLN A 334 -20.28 30.02 -11.42
CA GLN A 334 -19.81 29.18 -12.52
C GLN A 334 -18.33 29.41 -12.83
N ILE A 335 -17.87 30.66 -12.85
CA ILE A 335 -16.46 31.03 -13.01
C ILE A 335 -15.63 30.55 -11.82
N PHE A 336 -16.16 30.66 -10.59
CA PHE A 336 -15.50 30.15 -9.38
C PHE A 336 -15.33 28.62 -9.43
N LEU A 337 -16.37 27.88 -9.82
CA LEU A 337 -16.31 26.43 -10.00
C LEU A 337 -15.38 26.04 -11.15
N MET A 338 -15.43 26.74 -12.28
CA MET A 338 -14.50 26.53 -13.40
C MET A 338 -13.05 26.83 -13.00
N SER A 339 -12.81 27.89 -12.23
CA SER A 339 -11.49 28.25 -11.73
C SER A 339 -10.95 27.17 -10.78
N LEU A 340 -11.76 26.66 -9.85
CA LEU A 340 -11.38 25.55 -8.98
C LEU A 340 -10.99 24.29 -9.77
N ILE A 341 -11.75 23.98 -10.83
CA ILE A 341 -11.45 22.86 -11.72
C ILE A 341 -10.12 23.13 -12.43
N VAL A 342 -9.99 24.23 -13.17
CA VAL A 342 -8.79 24.53 -13.97
C VAL A 342 -7.52 24.61 -13.10
N ILE A 343 -7.61 25.20 -11.90
CA ILE A 343 -6.48 25.32 -10.97
C ILE A 343 -6.01 23.94 -10.49
N GLY A 344 -6.92 23.00 -10.25
CA GLY A 344 -6.56 21.66 -9.81
C GLY A 344 -5.93 20.79 -10.91
N VAL A 345 -6.06 21.15 -12.20
CA VAL A 345 -5.41 20.42 -13.31
C VAL A 345 -3.89 20.54 -13.26
N LEU A 346 -3.36 21.71 -12.92
CA LEU A 346 -1.90 21.95 -12.86
C LEU A 346 -1.19 21.06 -11.82
N PRO A 347 -1.60 21.01 -10.53
CA PRO A 347 -1.00 20.12 -9.55
C PRO A 347 -1.30 18.65 -9.86
N PHE A 348 -2.46 18.33 -10.47
CA PHE A 348 -2.74 16.96 -10.92
C PHE A 348 -1.79 16.52 -12.03
N GLY A 349 -1.51 17.36 -13.02
CA GLY A 349 -0.57 17.07 -14.10
C GLY A 349 0.85 16.81 -13.60
N ALA A 350 1.31 17.59 -12.61
CA ALA A 350 2.60 17.36 -11.95
C ALA A 350 2.65 16.04 -11.16
N MET A 351 1.51 15.57 -10.66
CA MET A 351 1.40 14.34 -9.87
C MET A 351 0.97 13.10 -10.66
N PHE A 352 0.52 13.24 -11.91
CA PHE A 352 -0.13 12.16 -12.64
C PHE A 352 0.77 10.92 -12.81
N ILE A 353 2.02 11.14 -13.17
CA ILE A 353 3.02 10.08 -13.35
C ILE A 353 3.31 9.39 -12.02
N GLU A 354 3.46 10.17 -10.95
CA GLU A 354 3.74 9.66 -9.60
C GLU A 354 2.55 8.88 -9.02
N LEU A 355 1.33 9.35 -9.28
CA LEU A 355 0.09 8.69 -8.88
C LEU A 355 -0.06 7.35 -9.57
N PHE A 356 0.26 7.25 -10.86
CA PHE A 356 0.27 5.99 -11.59
C PHE A 356 1.21 4.97 -10.94
N PHE A 357 2.44 5.39 -10.60
CA PHE A 357 3.39 4.52 -9.91
C PHE A 357 2.92 4.09 -8.51
N ILE A 358 2.32 4.98 -7.73
CA ILE A 358 1.77 4.65 -6.42
C ILE A 358 0.62 3.63 -6.56
N PHE A 359 -0.32 3.85 -7.48
CA PHE A 359 -1.43 2.91 -7.70
C PHE A 359 -0.94 1.55 -8.20
N SER A 360 0.02 1.53 -9.14
CA SER A 360 0.66 0.28 -9.58
C SER A 360 1.37 -0.42 -8.43
N ALA A 361 2.13 0.29 -7.60
CA ALA A 361 2.89 -0.32 -6.52
C ALA A 361 2.01 -0.86 -5.38
N ILE A 362 0.94 -0.14 -5.00
CA ILE A 362 0.01 -0.64 -3.98
C ILE A 362 -0.74 -1.88 -4.52
N TRP A 363 -1.08 -1.92 -5.82
CA TRP A 363 -1.89 -3.01 -6.37
C TRP A 363 -1.05 -4.22 -6.86
N GLU A 364 0.23 -4.03 -7.20
CA GLU A 364 1.18 -5.10 -7.58
C GLU A 364 2.03 -5.63 -6.40
N ASN A 365 1.75 -5.18 -5.17
CA ASN A 365 2.38 -5.69 -3.93
C ASN A 365 3.91 -5.44 -3.82
N GLN A 366 4.45 -4.45 -4.52
CA GLN A 366 5.88 -4.10 -4.52
C GLN A 366 6.19 -3.05 -3.43
N TYR A 367 6.16 -3.46 -2.16
CA TYR A 367 6.14 -2.52 -1.02
C TYR A 367 7.47 -1.81 -0.70
N TYR A 368 8.63 -2.38 -1.06
CA TYR A 368 9.92 -1.93 -0.52
C TYR A 368 10.57 -0.79 -1.31
N TYR A 369 10.33 -0.71 -2.62
CA TYR A 369 10.84 0.38 -3.47
C TYR A 369 10.18 1.74 -3.20
N LEU A 370 9.14 1.77 -2.36
CA LEU A 370 8.27 2.93 -2.16
C LEU A 370 8.87 4.01 -1.24
N PHE A 371 9.65 3.66 -0.22
CA PHE A 371 9.95 4.63 0.86
C PHE A 371 10.83 5.81 0.43
N GLY A 372 11.91 5.57 -0.33
CA GLY A 372 12.80 6.64 -0.80
C GLY A 372 12.16 7.50 -1.90
N PHE A 373 11.44 6.87 -2.82
CA PHE A 373 10.74 7.53 -3.92
C PHE A 373 9.54 8.36 -3.43
N LEU A 374 8.72 7.81 -2.53
CA LEU A 374 7.57 8.51 -1.95
C LEU A 374 8.00 9.79 -1.21
N PHE A 375 9.18 9.78 -0.58
CA PHE A 375 9.73 10.95 0.09
C PHE A 375 10.07 12.08 -0.91
N LEU A 376 10.66 11.76 -2.07
CA LEU A 376 10.94 12.75 -3.11
C LEU A 376 9.66 13.33 -3.72
N VAL A 377 8.68 12.47 -4.00
CA VAL A 377 7.35 12.89 -4.50
C VAL A 377 6.67 13.80 -3.49
N PHE A 378 6.74 13.48 -2.20
CA PHE A 378 6.18 14.30 -1.13
C PHE A 378 6.79 15.71 -1.08
N ILE A 379 8.10 15.86 -1.29
CA ILE A 379 8.76 17.17 -1.37
C ILE A 379 8.23 17.98 -2.56
N ILE A 380 8.08 17.35 -3.73
CA ILE A 380 7.56 18.01 -4.93
C ILE A 380 6.13 18.50 -4.70
N ILE A 381 5.28 17.67 -4.09
CA ILE A 381 3.90 18.02 -3.75
C ILE A 381 3.86 19.26 -2.84
N ILE A 382 4.70 19.33 -1.81
CA ILE A 382 4.78 20.49 -0.92
C ILE A 382 5.11 21.76 -1.72
N ILE A 383 6.11 21.70 -2.59
CA ILE A 383 6.55 22.85 -3.39
C ILE A 383 5.43 23.30 -4.32
N SER A 384 4.86 22.40 -5.11
CA SER A 384 3.79 22.75 -6.06
C SER A 384 2.54 23.28 -5.37
N CYS A 385 2.08 22.66 -4.29
CA CYS A 385 0.93 23.14 -3.51
C CYS A 385 1.21 24.53 -2.89
N SER A 386 2.42 24.76 -2.37
CA SER A 386 2.80 26.06 -1.80
C SER A 386 2.76 27.19 -2.85
N GLN A 387 3.26 26.93 -4.05
CA GLN A 387 3.32 27.93 -5.11
C GLN A 387 1.94 28.34 -5.62
N ILE A 388 1.08 27.36 -5.91
CA ILE A 388 -0.29 27.63 -6.37
C ILE A 388 -1.05 28.45 -5.33
N SER A 389 -0.93 28.08 -4.05
CA SER A 389 -1.58 28.79 -2.96
C SER A 389 -1.11 30.24 -2.84
N ILE A 390 0.21 30.49 -2.92
CA ILE A 390 0.79 31.84 -2.87
C ILE A 390 0.30 32.71 -4.03
N VAL A 391 0.30 32.18 -5.26
CA VAL A 391 -0.16 32.91 -6.45
C VAL A 391 -1.62 33.35 -6.31
N ILE A 392 -2.48 32.44 -5.85
CA ILE A 392 -3.92 32.73 -5.70
C ILE A 392 -4.14 33.75 -4.58
N THR A 393 -3.48 33.60 -3.44
CA THR A 393 -3.56 34.56 -2.34
C THR A 393 -3.08 35.95 -2.77
N TYR A 394 -2.01 36.03 -3.56
CA TYR A 394 -1.53 37.30 -4.10
C TYR A 394 -2.56 37.96 -5.03
N PHE A 395 -3.11 37.25 -6.01
CA PHE A 395 -4.15 37.82 -6.89
C PHE A 395 -5.42 38.23 -6.14
N GLN A 396 -5.79 37.52 -5.07
CA GLN A 396 -6.93 37.88 -4.22
C GLN A 396 -6.68 39.18 -3.44
N LEU A 397 -5.47 39.35 -2.90
CA LEU A 397 -5.08 40.57 -2.20
C LEU A 397 -5.01 41.77 -3.15
N CYS A 398 -4.56 41.58 -4.39
CA CYS A 398 -4.62 42.63 -5.44
C CYS A 398 -6.06 43.02 -5.80
N GLY A 399 -7.04 42.15 -5.56
CA GLY A 399 -8.46 42.40 -5.78
C GLY A 399 -9.20 42.93 -4.55
N GLU A 400 -8.48 43.36 -3.51
CA GLU A 400 -9.02 43.87 -2.23
C GLU A 400 -9.91 42.88 -1.44
N ASP A 401 -9.90 41.58 -1.80
CA ASP A 401 -10.66 40.55 -1.08
C ASP A 401 -9.80 39.92 0.03
N TYR A 402 -10.13 40.24 1.28
CA TYR A 402 -9.39 39.77 2.47
C TYR A 402 -9.75 38.33 2.88
N HIS A 403 -10.73 37.68 2.25
CA HIS A 403 -11.17 36.33 2.61
C HIS A 403 -10.29 35.22 2.01
N TRP A 404 -8.97 35.31 2.18
CA TRP A 404 -8.01 34.39 1.57
C TRP A 404 -7.89 33.03 2.28
N TRP A 405 -8.29 32.94 3.55
CA TRP A 405 -8.02 31.78 4.43
C TRP A 405 -8.61 30.47 3.89
N TRP A 406 -9.92 30.44 3.65
CA TRP A 406 -10.61 29.24 3.14
C TRP A 406 -10.33 28.99 1.67
N ARG A 407 -10.10 30.04 0.88
CA ARG A 407 -9.87 29.92 -0.56
C ARG A 407 -8.49 29.34 -0.87
N SER A 408 -7.46 29.74 -0.13
CA SER A 408 -6.11 29.15 -0.20
C SER A 408 -6.13 27.65 0.17
N PHE A 409 -6.87 27.30 1.23
CA PHE A 409 -7.06 25.91 1.65
C PHE A 409 -7.76 25.06 0.58
N ILE A 410 -8.87 25.54 0.02
CA ILE A 410 -9.65 24.80 -0.99
C ILE A 410 -8.88 24.71 -2.32
N ALA A 411 -8.19 25.76 -2.73
CA ALA A 411 -7.47 25.79 -4.00
C ALA A 411 -6.30 24.79 -4.03
N SER A 412 -5.54 24.69 -2.93
CA SER A 412 -4.45 23.71 -2.80
C SER A 412 -4.97 22.28 -2.60
N GLY A 413 -6.10 22.10 -1.92
CA GLY A 413 -6.78 20.80 -1.76
C GLY A 413 -7.48 20.28 -3.03
N GLY A 414 -7.75 21.14 -4.01
CA GLY A 414 -8.50 20.83 -5.24
C GLY A 414 -7.92 19.68 -6.06
N SER A 415 -6.62 19.39 -5.96
CA SER A 415 -6.00 18.24 -6.62
C SER A 415 -6.59 16.89 -6.19
N ALA A 416 -7.12 16.77 -4.96
CA ALA A 416 -7.69 15.52 -4.47
C ALA A 416 -8.95 15.09 -5.24
N PHE A 417 -9.70 16.06 -5.81
CA PHE A 417 -10.83 15.75 -6.69
C PHE A 417 -10.39 15.01 -7.95
N TYR A 418 -9.27 15.44 -8.54
CA TYR A 418 -8.69 14.79 -9.72
C TYR A 418 -8.15 13.40 -9.41
N VAL A 419 -7.55 13.20 -8.22
CA VAL A 419 -7.14 11.88 -7.74
C VAL A 419 -8.35 10.94 -7.64
N PHE A 420 -9.47 11.42 -7.10
CA PHE A 420 -10.70 10.64 -7.01
C PHE A 420 -11.27 10.28 -8.40
N ALA A 421 -11.32 11.25 -9.32
CA ALA A 421 -11.76 11.02 -10.70
C ALA A 421 -10.86 10.00 -11.44
N TYR A 422 -9.54 10.08 -11.24
CA TYR A 422 -8.60 9.11 -11.79
C TYR A 422 -8.82 7.71 -11.22
N SER A 423 -9.11 7.58 -9.91
CA SER A 423 -9.42 6.28 -9.31
C SER A 423 -10.69 5.64 -9.90
N ILE A 424 -11.69 6.44 -10.25
CA ILE A 424 -12.88 5.94 -10.97
C ILE A 424 -12.49 5.43 -12.36
N PHE A 425 -11.69 6.19 -13.11
CA PHE A 425 -11.21 5.77 -14.43
C PHE A 425 -10.37 4.49 -14.36
N TYR A 426 -9.48 4.39 -13.37
CA TYR A 426 -8.65 3.21 -13.13
C TYR A 426 -9.50 1.97 -12.82
N PHE A 427 -10.58 2.14 -12.05
CA PHE A 427 -11.53 1.06 -11.76
C PHE A 427 -12.14 0.46 -13.03
N PHE A 428 -12.61 1.28 -13.97
CA PHE A 428 -13.23 0.78 -15.20
C PHE A 428 -12.25 0.22 -16.23
N THR A 429 -11.00 0.71 -16.24
CA THR A 429 -10.03 0.36 -17.30
C THR A 429 -9.08 -0.78 -16.92
N LYS A 430 -8.81 -0.97 -15.62
CA LYS A 430 -7.78 -1.90 -15.14
C LYS A 430 -8.30 -2.95 -14.16
N LEU A 431 -9.40 -2.71 -13.45
CA LEU A 431 -9.89 -3.64 -12.43
C LEU A 431 -11.08 -4.49 -12.94
N ASP A 432 -10.85 -5.80 -13.05
CA ASP A 432 -11.90 -6.80 -13.30
C ASP A 432 -12.64 -7.22 -12.00
N ILE A 433 -13.04 -6.25 -11.18
CA ILE A 433 -13.79 -6.54 -9.94
C ILE A 433 -15.29 -6.55 -10.24
N THR A 434 -15.92 -7.73 -10.15
CA THR A 434 -17.36 -7.92 -10.39
C THR A 434 -18.21 -8.08 -9.13
N GLU A 435 -17.59 -8.14 -7.95
CA GLU A 435 -18.29 -8.39 -6.68
C GLU A 435 -18.59 -7.09 -5.93
N VAL A 436 -19.79 -6.97 -5.34
CA VAL A 436 -20.27 -5.75 -4.69
C VAL A 436 -19.41 -5.35 -3.47
N ILE A 437 -18.99 -6.31 -2.64
CA ILE A 437 -18.24 -6.03 -1.40
C ILE A 437 -16.85 -5.43 -1.71
N PRO A 438 -16.01 -6.02 -2.59
CA PRO A 438 -14.74 -5.40 -2.99
C PRO A 438 -14.90 -4.04 -3.67
N ILE A 439 -15.99 -3.82 -4.42
CA ILE A 439 -16.28 -2.50 -5.02
C ILE A 439 -16.51 -1.46 -3.93
N MET A 440 -17.35 -1.78 -2.94
CA MET A 440 -17.61 -0.89 -1.81
C MET A 440 -16.33 -0.58 -1.01
N LEU A 441 -15.50 -1.60 -0.76
CA LEU A 441 -14.22 -1.42 -0.07
C LEU A 441 -13.25 -0.54 -0.87
N TYR A 442 -13.12 -0.77 -2.18
CA TYR A 442 -12.28 0.04 -3.06
C TYR A 442 -12.67 1.52 -3.00
N PHE A 443 -13.95 1.83 -3.22
CA PHE A 443 -14.42 3.22 -3.18
C PHE A 443 -14.32 3.83 -1.77
N GLY A 444 -14.56 3.05 -0.72
CA GLY A 444 -14.39 3.48 0.67
C GLY A 444 -12.95 3.85 1.00
N TYR A 445 -11.98 3.00 0.67
CA TYR A 445 -10.56 3.27 0.88
C TYR A 445 -10.07 4.44 0.02
N THR A 446 -10.43 4.47 -1.27
CA THR A 446 -10.09 5.59 -2.15
C THR A 446 -10.63 6.90 -1.60
N PHE A 447 -11.88 6.94 -1.12
CA PHE A 447 -12.47 8.15 -0.55
C PHE A 447 -11.69 8.63 0.68
N LEU A 448 -11.35 7.73 1.61
CA LEU A 448 -10.54 8.07 2.79
C LEU A 448 -9.15 8.58 2.40
N ILE A 449 -8.50 7.96 1.41
CA ILE A 449 -7.21 8.42 0.89
C ILE A 449 -7.33 9.80 0.25
N CYS A 450 -8.35 10.04 -0.56
CA CYS A 450 -8.58 11.35 -1.17
C CYS A 450 -8.90 12.43 -0.13
N PHE A 451 -9.66 12.10 0.91
CA PHE A 451 -9.98 13.03 1.99
C PHE A 451 -8.75 13.39 2.82
N THR A 452 -7.94 12.41 3.19
CA THR A 452 -6.67 12.66 3.90
C THR A 452 -5.69 13.44 3.02
N PHE A 453 -5.66 13.17 1.72
CA PHE A 453 -4.86 13.93 0.77
C PHE A 453 -5.34 15.39 0.62
N TRP A 454 -6.66 15.62 0.59
CA TRP A 454 -7.26 16.97 0.57
C TRP A 454 -6.85 17.78 1.80
N THR A 455 -6.96 17.20 3.01
CA THR A 455 -6.63 17.92 4.25
C THR A 455 -5.13 18.18 4.36
N LEU A 456 -4.29 17.23 3.93
CA LEU A 456 -2.84 17.40 3.92
C LEU A 456 -2.40 18.50 2.93
N THR A 457 -2.84 18.44 1.68
CA THR A 457 -2.48 19.46 0.67
C THR A 457 -3.06 20.84 0.99
N GLY A 458 -4.30 20.88 1.50
CA GLY A 458 -4.95 22.09 1.98
C GLY A 458 -4.21 22.77 3.13
N THR A 459 -3.76 22.01 4.12
CA THR A 459 -3.00 22.57 5.26
C THR A 459 -1.63 23.11 4.84
N ILE A 460 -0.93 22.42 3.94
CA ILE A 460 0.35 22.89 3.38
C ILE A 460 0.15 24.22 2.65
N GLY A 461 -0.86 24.32 1.79
CA GLY A 461 -1.18 25.55 1.07
C GLY A 461 -1.52 26.71 2.01
N PHE A 462 -2.37 26.46 3.01
CA PHE A 462 -2.75 27.46 4.01
C PHE A 462 -1.54 28.00 4.78
N ILE A 463 -0.66 27.13 5.27
CA ILE A 463 0.55 27.53 6.02
C ILE A 463 1.48 28.37 5.12
N ALA A 464 1.66 27.97 3.86
CA ALA A 464 2.48 28.71 2.91
C ALA A 464 1.94 30.12 2.65
N SER A 465 0.63 30.25 2.40
CA SER A 465 -0.03 31.54 2.22
C SER A 465 0.01 32.39 3.49
N TYR A 466 -0.17 31.80 4.68
CA TYR A 466 -0.06 32.53 5.95
C TYR A 466 1.34 33.13 6.17
N ILE A 467 2.40 32.35 5.93
CA ILE A 467 3.79 32.82 6.03
C ILE A 467 4.04 33.94 5.01
N PHE A 468 3.55 33.78 3.77
CA PHE A 468 3.68 34.76 2.70
C PHE A 468 3.02 36.10 3.06
N VAL A 469 1.76 36.08 3.50
CA VAL A 469 1.00 37.26 3.91
C VAL A 469 1.72 38.01 5.04
N ARG A 470 2.17 37.30 6.07
CA ARG A 470 2.91 37.91 7.18
C ARG A 470 4.22 38.56 6.73
N LYS A 471 4.92 37.95 5.75
CA LYS A 471 6.14 38.55 5.19
C LYS A 471 5.88 39.79 4.35
N ILE A 472 4.78 39.83 3.60
CA ILE A 472 4.40 41.03 2.82
C ILE A 472 4.09 42.19 3.77
N TYR A 473 3.19 41.97 4.73
CA TYR A 473 2.79 43.05 5.65
C TYR A 473 3.93 43.51 6.58
N ALA A 474 4.92 42.66 6.86
CA ALA A 474 6.12 43.09 7.58
C ALA A 474 7.10 43.90 6.72
N ALA A 475 7.01 43.82 5.38
CA ALA A 475 7.88 44.53 4.44
C ALA A 475 7.30 45.88 4.00
N VAL A 476 5.97 46.06 4.11
CA VAL A 476 5.30 47.35 3.91
C VAL A 476 5.53 48.20 5.15
N LYS A 477 6.13 49.38 5.00
CA LYS A 477 6.25 50.36 6.08
C LYS A 477 4.91 51.05 6.23
N ILE A 478 4.21 50.77 7.32
CA ILE A 478 3.04 51.55 7.72
C ILE A 478 3.58 52.49 8.81
N GLU A 479 3.59 53.80 8.54
CA GLU A 479 3.98 54.82 9.54
C GLU A 479 2.91 54.99 10.62
#